data_AF-A0A517W710-F1
#
_entry.id   AF-A0A517W710-F1
#
_cell.length_a   1.000
_cell.length_b   1.000
_cell.length_c   1.000
_cell.angle_alpha   90.00
_cell.angle_beta   90.00
_cell.angle_gamma   90.00
#
_symmetry.space_group_name_H-M   'P 1'
#
loop_
_entity.id
_entity.type
_entity.pdbx_description
1 polymer ?
#
loop_
_entity_poly.entity_id
_entity_poly.type
_entity_poly.pdbx_seq_one_letter_code
_entity_poly.pdbx_strand_id
1 'polypeptide(L)'
;MIRQQPGDLLEIEHDGNYFYIVVLTRITMFGGNIVFAWHNDGQRRDLESLQTDRTGFNACTDLIEPKREGKVTRIHRFSDTSDFWLTKYAKGANVFRKGEKARLWFLYEITDLTKEIGRYEKLPDEYRSAMDKMTSSFGIIASKIMARYTPDQNERL
;
A
#
# COMPACT_ATOMS: atom_id res chain seq x y z
N MET A 1 -3.04 15.76 -15.63
CA MET A 1 -2.84 14.97 -14.39
C MET A 1 -4.07 14.12 -14.15
N ILE A 2 -3.92 12.79 -14.02
CA ILE A 2 -5.07 11.89 -13.83
C ILE A 2 -5.70 12.08 -12.44
N ARG A 3 -7.03 12.22 -12.40
CA ARG A 3 -7.78 12.25 -11.13
C ARG A 3 -8.07 10.82 -10.71
N GLN A 4 -7.55 10.41 -9.57
CA GLN A 4 -7.77 9.09 -9.00
C GLN A 4 -9.08 9.04 -8.24
N GLN A 5 -9.74 7.89 -8.34
CA GLN A 5 -10.95 7.56 -7.59
C GLN A 5 -10.84 6.12 -7.04
N PRO A 6 -11.52 5.82 -5.93
CA PRO A 6 -11.67 4.44 -5.47
C PRO A 6 -12.12 3.52 -6.62
N GLY A 7 -11.51 2.34 -6.69
CA GLY A 7 -11.71 1.34 -7.74
C GLY A 7 -10.81 1.51 -8.97
N ASP A 8 -10.12 2.64 -9.15
CA ASP A 8 -9.20 2.80 -10.28
C ASP A 8 -8.03 1.80 -10.17
N LEU A 9 -7.85 0.99 -11.21
CA LEU A 9 -6.64 0.22 -11.45
C LEU A 9 -5.68 1.07 -12.27
N LEU A 10 -4.53 1.35 -11.69
CA LEU A 10 -3.48 2.18 -12.29
C LEU A 10 -2.31 1.29 -12.68
N GLU A 11 -1.88 1.42 -13.94
CA GLU A 11 -0.56 1.04 -14.41
C GLU A 11 0.39 2.23 -14.19
N ILE A 12 1.52 1.98 -13.55
CA ILE A 12 2.50 2.99 -13.19
C ILE A 12 3.86 2.55 -13.71
N GLU A 13 4.46 3.36 -14.57
CA GLU A 13 5.83 3.15 -15.01
C GLU A 13 6.79 3.86 -14.05
N HIS A 14 7.80 3.16 -13.53
CA HIS A 14 8.82 3.72 -12.66
C HIS A 14 10.13 2.97 -12.86
N ASP A 15 11.22 3.70 -13.10
CA ASP A 15 12.55 3.14 -13.39
C ASP A 15 12.54 2.05 -14.48
N GLY A 16 11.74 2.22 -15.53
CA GLY A 16 11.60 1.27 -16.64
C GLY A 16 10.79 0.00 -16.32
N ASN A 17 10.20 -0.09 -15.12
CA ASN A 17 9.34 -1.20 -14.70
C ASN A 17 7.87 -0.77 -14.66
N TYR A 18 6.98 -1.73 -14.79
CA TYR A 18 5.53 -1.55 -14.72
C TYR A 18 4.97 -2.09 -13.41
N PHE A 19 4.16 -1.29 -12.75
CA PHE A 19 3.55 -1.60 -11.46
C PHE A 19 2.04 -1.38 -11.52
N TYR A 20 1.31 -2.14 -10.72
CA TYR A 20 -0.14 -2.14 -10.72
C TYR A 20 -0.66 -1.89 -9.32
N ILE A 21 -1.58 -0.94 -9.18
CA ILE A 21 -2.26 -0.66 -7.91
C ILE A 21 -3.75 -0.42 -8.11
N VAL A 22 -4.58 -0.87 -7.16
CA VAL A 22 -5.98 -0.43 -7.03
C VAL A 22 -6.07 0.65 -5.98
N VAL A 23 -6.67 1.78 -6.34
CA VAL A 23 -6.99 2.83 -5.36
C VAL A 23 -8.19 2.37 -4.53
N LEU A 24 -8.03 2.26 -3.21
CA LEU A 24 -9.09 1.77 -2.33
C LEU A 24 -9.83 2.91 -1.62
N THR A 25 -9.14 4.01 -1.35
CA THR A 25 -9.71 5.19 -0.71
C THR A 25 -9.51 6.43 -1.56
N ARG A 26 -10.27 7.48 -1.23
CA ARG A 26 -9.87 8.84 -1.59
C ARG A 26 -8.55 9.19 -0.88
N ILE A 27 -8.09 10.42 -1.08
CA ILE A 27 -6.91 10.94 -0.38
C ILE A 27 -7.12 10.82 1.13
N THR A 28 -6.22 10.11 1.77
CA THR A 28 -6.03 9.96 3.22
C THR A 28 -4.74 10.68 3.64
N MET A 29 -4.49 10.79 4.95
CA MET A 29 -3.25 11.27 5.59
C MET A 29 -2.13 11.82 4.66
N PHE A 30 -1.86 13.11 4.74
CA PHE A 30 -0.76 13.78 4.02
C PHE A 30 -0.79 13.61 2.49
N GLY A 31 -1.95 13.41 1.88
CA GLY A 31 -2.09 13.43 0.42
C GLY A 31 -1.96 12.08 -0.27
N GLY A 32 -1.73 10.99 0.48
CA GLY A 32 -1.66 9.63 -0.05
C GLY A 32 -3.02 8.96 -0.21
N ASN A 33 -3.09 7.87 -0.96
CA ASN A 33 -4.24 6.98 -1.01
C ASN A 33 -3.88 5.66 -0.34
N ILE A 34 -4.85 5.01 0.30
CA ILE A 34 -4.70 3.59 0.57
C ILE A 34 -4.96 2.82 -0.72
N VAL A 35 -4.04 1.92 -1.03
CA VAL A 35 -4.03 1.14 -2.26
C VAL A 35 -3.81 -0.33 -1.95
N PHE A 36 -4.26 -1.18 -2.85
CA PHE A 36 -3.71 -2.53 -2.99
C PHE A 36 -2.63 -2.49 -4.07
N ALA A 37 -1.44 -2.97 -3.76
CA ALA A 37 -0.32 -3.07 -4.68
C ALA A 37 -0.01 -4.53 -4.97
N TRP A 38 -0.03 -4.92 -6.25
CA TRP A 38 0.34 -6.28 -6.66
C TRP A 38 1.83 -6.50 -6.50
N HIS A 39 2.21 -7.72 -6.11
CA HIS A 39 3.55 -8.22 -6.34
C HIS A 39 3.74 -8.49 -7.84
N ASN A 40 4.87 -8.09 -8.40
CA ASN A 40 5.25 -8.42 -9.76
C ASN A 40 6.77 -8.38 -9.92
N ASP A 41 7.24 -8.69 -11.13
CA ASP A 41 8.64 -8.70 -11.55
C ASP A 41 9.01 -7.46 -12.38
N GLY A 42 8.19 -6.41 -12.33
CA GLY A 42 8.36 -5.19 -13.11
C GLY A 42 8.01 -5.33 -14.60
N GLN A 43 7.66 -6.52 -15.08
CA GLN A 43 7.20 -6.70 -16.45
C GLN A 43 5.75 -6.20 -16.60
N ARG A 44 5.44 -5.75 -17.81
CA ARG A 44 4.08 -5.35 -18.15
C ARG A 44 3.16 -6.57 -18.15
N ARG A 45 2.01 -6.44 -17.48
CA ARG A 45 0.98 -7.48 -17.34
C ARG A 45 -0.33 -7.00 -17.94
N ASP A 46 -1.11 -7.94 -18.47
CA ASP A 46 -2.49 -7.69 -18.88
C ASP A 46 -3.46 -7.71 -17.69
N LEU A 47 -4.69 -7.26 -17.92
CA LEU A 47 -5.71 -7.21 -16.88
C LEU A 47 -6.11 -8.60 -16.36
N GLU A 48 -6.19 -9.61 -17.23
CA GLU A 48 -6.64 -10.96 -16.87
C GLU A 48 -5.65 -11.64 -15.92
N SER A 49 -4.35 -11.49 -16.17
CA SER A 49 -3.29 -12.00 -15.31
C SER A 49 -3.26 -11.33 -13.94
N LEU A 50 -3.63 -10.04 -13.84
CA LEU A 50 -3.73 -9.33 -12.57
C LEU A 50 -4.98 -9.73 -11.76
N GLN A 51 -6.06 -10.11 -12.44
CA GLN A 51 -7.28 -10.56 -11.77
C GLN A 51 -7.16 -11.98 -11.20
N THR A 52 -6.37 -12.83 -11.85
CA THR A 52 -6.13 -14.22 -11.43
C THR A 52 -5.09 -14.33 -10.31
N ASP A 53 -4.02 -13.54 -10.36
CA ASP A 53 -3.00 -13.48 -9.30
C ASP A 53 -3.22 -12.26 -8.41
N ARG A 54 -3.69 -12.52 -7.19
CA ARG A 54 -4.00 -11.49 -6.18
C ARG A 54 -2.93 -11.40 -5.09
N THR A 55 -1.69 -11.79 -5.39
CA THR A 55 -0.58 -11.60 -4.45
C THR A 55 -0.19 -10.13 -4.38
N GLY A 56 -0.14 -9.58 -3.17
CA GLY A 56 0.09 -8.15 -2.97
C GLY A 56 -0.08 -7.73 -1.51
N PHE A 57 -0.19 -6.42 -1.29
CA PHE A 57 -0.34 -5.84 0.04
C PHE A 57 -1.11 -4.52 0.00
N ASN A 58 -1.76 -4.17 1.11
CA ASN A 58 -2.27 -2.81 1.30
C ASN A 58 -1.15 -1.87 1.74
N ALA A 59 -1.16 -0.65 1.23
CA ALA A 59 -0.24 0.41 1.62
C ALA A 59 -0.86 1.79 1.49
N CYS A 60 -0.35 2.77 2.24
CA CYS A 60 -0.63 4.19 2.01
C CYS A 60 0.50 4.79 1.16
N THR A 61 0.17 5.29 -0.03
CA THR A 61 1.15 5.87 -0.96
C THR A 61 0.65 7.15 -1.59
N ASP A 62 1.54 8.12 -1.75
CA ASP A 62 1.31 9.20 -2.69
C ASP A 62 1.81 8.79 -4.09
N LEU A 63 1.22 9.39 -5.12
CA LEU A 63 1.62 9.21 -6.52
C LEU A 63 2.05 10.55 -7.13
N ILE A 64 2.65 11.45 -6.34
CA ILE A 64 2.97 12.82 -6.78
C ILE A 64 4.00 12.78 -7.92
N GLU A 65 5.11 12.09 -7.69
CA GLU A 65 6.21 11.96 -8.64
C GLU A 65 5.79 11.29 -9.96
N PRO A 66 5.24 10.06 -9.98
CA PRO A 66 4.88 9.41 -11.24
C PRO A 66 3.78 10.16 -12.01
N LYS A 67 2.88 10.88 -11.31
CA LYS A 67 1.90 11.74 -11.98
C LYS A 67 2.54 12.96 -12.65
N ARG A 68 3.52 13.58 -11.99
CA ARG A 68 4.24 14.74 -12.53
C ARG A 68 4.97 14.36 -13.82
N GLU A 69 5.45 13.13 -13.91
CA GLU A 69 6.17 12.59 -15.07
C GLU A 69 5.26 12.01 -16.16
N GLY A 70 3.93 12.01 -15.94
CA GLY A 70 2.98 11.44 -16.90
C GLY A 70 3.04 9.92 -16.99
N LYS A 71 3.58 9.25 -15.96
CA LYS A 71 3.84 7.80 -15.92
C LYS A 71 2.72 6.99 -15.25
N VAL A 72 1.52 7.57 -15.13
CA VAL A 72 0.36 6.92 -14.52
C VAL A 72 -0.78 6.84 -15.53
N THR A 73 -1.17 5.62 -15.86
CA THR A 73 -2.29 5.33 -16.76
C THR A 73 -3.35 4.52 -16.02
N ARG A 74 -4.62 4.94 -16.07
CA ARG A 74 -5.73 4.10 -15.60
C ARG A 74 -6.10 3.10 -16.69
N ILE A 75 -6.02 1.81 -16.37
CA ILE A 75 -6.29 0.73 -17.32
C ILE A 75 -7.63 0.02 -17.06
N HIS A 76 -8.18 0.15 -15.85
CA HIS A 76 -9.49 -0.39 -15.49
C HIS A 76 -10.10 0.37 -14.31
N ARG A 77 -11.39 0.11 -14.04
CA ARG A 77 -12.06 0.54 -12.81
C ARG A 77 -12.97 -0.56 -12.30
N PHE A 78 -12.67 -1.05 -11.10
CA PHE A 78 -13.52 -2.00 -10.39
C PHE A 78 -14.73 -1.28 -9.78
N SER A 79 -15.90 -1.92 -9.88
CA SER A 79 -17.14 -1.45 -9.22
C SER A 79 -17.17 -1.78 -7.73
N ASP A 80 -16.49 -2.86 -7.32
CA ASP A 80 -16.32 -3.30 -5.94
C ASP A 80 -14.84 -3.52 -5.65
N THR A 81 -14.38 -3.03 -4.50
CA THR A 81 -12.99 -3.16 -4.04
C THR A 81 -12.82 -4.01 -2.79
N SER A 82 -13.90 -4.64 -2.31
CA SER A 82 -13.91 -5.43 -1.08
C SER A 82 -12.81 -6.49 -1.05
N ASP A 83 -12.58 -7.14 -2.19
CA ASP A 83 -11.58 -8.18 -2.39
C ASP A 83 -10.11 -7.71 -2.30
N PHE A 84 -9.86 -6.40 -2.43
CA PHE A 84 -8.52 -5.83 -2.38
C PHE A 84 -8.12 -5.36 -0.98
N TRP A 85 -9.04 -5.41 -0.01
CA TRP A 85 -8.76 -5.14 1.39
C TRP A 85 -8.28 -6.43 2.08
N LEU A 86 -6.98 -6.49 2.39
CA LEU A 86 -6.38 -7.60 3.11
C LEU A 86 -6.47 -7.44 4.63
N THR A 87 -6.77 -6.24 5.11
CA THR A 87 -6.85 -5.94 6.53
C THR A 87 -7.81 -4.78 6.80
N LYS A 88 -8.33 -4.74 8.02
CA LYS A 88 -9.14 -3.63 8.55
C LYS A 88 -8.31 -2.67 9.41
N TYR A 89 -7.02 -2.98 9.58
CA TYR A 89 -6.16 -2.31 10.54
C TYR A 89 -4.92 -1.71 9.88
N ALA A 90 -4.45 -0.62 10.46
CA ALA A 90 -3.13 -0.07 10.19
C ALA A 90 -2.29 -0.06 11.47
N LYS A 91 -0.98 -0.24 11.32
CA LYS A 91 -0.02 -0.23 12.42
C LYS A 91 1.04 0.86 12.23
N GLY A 92 1.45 1.47 13.34
CA GLY A 92 2.59 2.38 13.42
C GLY A 92 3.50 1.96 14.57
N ALA A 93 4.73 2.49 14.58
CA ALA A 93 5.68 2.30 15.66
C ALA A 93 6.24 3.66 16.10
N ASN A 94 6.68 3.75 17.35
CA ASN A 94 7.34 4.94 17.88
C ASN A 94 8.73 5.20 17.25
N VAL A 95 9.38 4.16 16.72
CA VAL A 95 10.71 4.23 16.15
C VAL A 95 10.66 4.07 14.63
N PHE A 96 11.31 5.01 13.92
CA PHE A 96 11.38 5.04 12.45
C PHE A 96 12.79 4.82 11.88
N ARG A 97 13.78 4.51 12.73
CA ARG A 97 15.19 4.40 12.33
C ARG A 97 15.54 2.99 11.87
N LYS A 98 16.35 2.90 10.82
CA LYS A 98 16.89 1.64 10.30
C LYS A 98 17.78 0.98 11.37
N GLY A 99 17.56 -0.30 11.64
CA GLY A 99 18.32 -1.08 12.63
C GLY A 99 17.80 -0.99 14.07
N GLU A 100 16.79 -0.17 14.35
CA GLU A 100 16.13 -0.14 15.66
C GLU A 100 14.79 -0.90 15.62
N LYS A 101 14.60 -1.81 16.58
CA LYS A 101 13.31 -2.52 16.74
C LYS A 101 12.25 -1.60 17.35
N ALA A 102 11.01 -1.76 16.91
CA ALA A 102 9.89 -1.08 17.54
C ALA A 102 9.78 -1.52 19.01
N ARG A 103 9.67 -0.55 19.91
CA ARG A 103 9.42 -0.81 21.34
C ARG A 103 7.95 -0.66 21.71
N LEU A 104 7.21 0.07 20.89
CA LEU A 104 5.79 0.29 21.07
C LEU A 104 5.11 0.37 19.70
N TRP A 105 4.08 -0.44 19.56
CA TRP A 105 3.19 -0.48 18.41
C TRP A 105 1.90 0.25 18.73
N PHE A 106 1.38 0.94 17.72
CA PHE A 106 0.10 1.61 17.75
C PHE A 106 -0.77 1.01 16.65
N LEU A 107 -1.99 0.64 16.98
CA LEU A 107 -2.95 0.05 16.06
C LEU A 107 -4.09 1.03 15.80
N TYR A 108 -4.55 1.08 14.56
CA TYR A 108 -5.57 2.03 14.08
C TYR A 108 -6.59 1.31 13.21
N GLU A 109 -7.81 1.85 13.14
CA GLU A 109 -8.78 1.45 12.13
C GLU A 109 -8.41 2.03 10.76
N ILE A 110 -8.49 1.23 9.70
CA ILE A 110 -8.11 1.69 8.36
C ILE A 110 -9.08 2.73 7.77
N THR A 111 -10.33 2.72 8.25
CA THR A 111 -11.38 3.68 7.91
C THR A 111 -11.19 5.04 8.58
N ASP A 112 -10.45 5.08 9.68
CA ASP A 112 -10.06 6.30 10.37
C ASP A 112 -8.67 6.13 10.99
N LEU A 113 -7.64 6.50 10.21
CA LEU A 113 -6.25 6.41 10.63
C LEU A 113 -5.88 7.37 11.78
N THR A 114 -6.81 8.20 12.25
CA THR A 114 -6.62 9.02 13.47
C THR A 114 -7.11 8.31 14.72
N LYS A 115 -8.02 7.33 14.57
CA LYS A 115 -8.57 6.52 15.65
C LYS A 115 -7.63 5.38 16.01
N GLU A 116 -6.85 5.59 17.05
CA GLU A 116 -6.08 4.53 17.69
C GLU A 116 -7.02 3.57 18.43
N ILE A 117 -6.83 2.27 18.22
CA ILE A 117 -7.62 1.21 18.85
C ILE A 117 -6.81 0.35 19.83
N GLY A 118 -5.50 0.54 19.87
CA GLY A 118 -4.65 -0.19 20.81
C GLY A 118 -3.18 0.20 20.76
N ARG A 119 -2.48 -0.12 21.85
CA ARG A 119 -1.03 0.02 22.00
C ARG A 119 -0.44 -1.26 22.55
N TYR A 120 0.67 -1.71 21.98
CA TYR A 120 1.28 -3.00 22.33
C TYR A 120 2.80 -2.90 22.31
N GLU A 121 3.46 -3.40 23.35
CA GLU A 121 4.93 -3.54 23.33
C GLU A 121 5.36 -4.62 22.32
N LYS A 122 4.58 -5.71 22.24
CA LYS A 122 4.68 -6.75 21.22
C LYS A 122 3.36 -6.84 20.47
N LEU A 123 3.41 -6.62 19.15
CA LEU A 123 2.22 -6.70 18.31
C LEU A 123 1.64 -8.13 18.32
N PRO A 124 0.36 -8.32 18.70
CA PRO A 124 -0.32 -9.60 18.59
C PRO A 124 -0.27 -10.18 17.18
N ASP A 125 -0.23 -11.51 17.06
CA ASP A 125 -0.10 -12.19 15.77
C ASP A 125 -1.24 -11.83 14.80
N GLU A 126 -2.46 -11.65 15.31
CA GLU A 126 -3.63 -11.22 14.53
C GLU A 126 -3.46 -9.85 13.85
N TYR A 127 -2.58 -8.99 14.36
CA TYR A 127 -2.31 -7.66 13.82
C TYR A 127 -1.01 -7.58 13.04
N ARG A 128 -0.26 -8.68 12.90
CA ARG A 128 1.00 -8.66 12.14
C ARG A 128 0.80 -8.29 10.68
N SER A 129 -0.33 -8.68 10.09
CA SER A 129 -0.69 -8.32 8.71
C SER A 129 -1.39 -6.96 8.59
N ALA A 130 -1.51 -6.18 9.66
CA ALA A 130 -1.98 -4.81 9.58
C ALA A 130 -1.06 -3.97 8.69
N MET A 131 -1.65 -3.10 7.88
CA MET A 131 -0.94 -2.26 6.92
C MET A 131 -0.03 -1.25 7.63
N ASP A 132 1.13 -0.91 7.07
CA ASP A 132 1.91 0.21 7.58
C ASP A 132 1.13 1.53 7.44
N LYS A 133 0.91 2.24 8.54
CA LYS A 133 0.15 3.51 8.57
C LYS A 133 0.83 4.66 7.82
N MET A 134 2.16 4.62 7.72
CA MET A 134 2.94 5.73 7.15
C MET A 134 2.72 5.83 5.64
N THR A 135 2.37 7.03 5.18
CA THR A 135 2.38 7.36 3.76
C THR A 135 3.81 7.33 3.23
N SER A 136 4.06 6.52 2.20
CA SER A 136 5.37 6.43 1.53
C SER A 136 5.28 6.96 0.10
N SER A 137 6.42 7.39 -0.45
CA SER A 137 6.51 7.70 -1.88
C SER A 137 6.34 6.42 -2.71
N PHE A 138 5.92 6.59 -3.97
CA PHE A 138 5.72 5.44 -4.84
C PHE A 138 7.00 4.61 -5.06
N GLY A 139 8.19 5.22 -5.13
CA GLY A 139 9.44 4.48 -5.29
C GLY A 139 9.72 3.49 -4.14
N ILE A 140 9.32 3.82 -2.91
CA ILE A 140 9.39 2.89 -1.78
C ILE A 140 8.41 1.74 -1.97
N ILE A 141 7.20 2.01 -2.47
CA ILE A 141 6.21 0.97 -2.76
C ILE A 141 6.66 0.08 -3.91
N ALA A 142 7.22 0.62 -4.99
CA ALA A 142 7.79 -0.12 -6.09
C ALA A 142 8.89 -1.09 -5.60
N SER A 143 9.77 -0.61 -4.73
CA SER A 143 10.80 -1.46 -4.08
C SER A 143 10.18 -2.59 -3.26
N LYS A 144 9.11 -2.31 -2.50
CA LYS A 144 8.36 -3.32 -1.73
C LYS A 144 7.65 -4.33 -2.64
N ILE A 145 7.08 -3.89 -3.76
CA ILE A 145 6.45 -4.77 -4.77
C ILE A 145 7.46 -5.78 -5.29
N MET A 146 8.62 -5.32 -5.75
CA MET A 146 9.68 -6.17 -6.30
C MET A 146 10.25 -7.15 -5.27
N ALA A 147 10.35 -6.70 -4.01
CA ALA A 147 10.80 -7.52 -2.90
C ALA A 147 9.75 -8.53 -2.40
N ARG A 148 8.55 -8.57 -3.00
CA ARG A 148 7.41 -9.38 -2.54
C ARG A 148 7.09 -9.17 -1.06
N TYR A 149 7.21 -7.91 -0.62
CA TYR A 149 6.99 -7.50 0.76
C TYR A 149 5.57 -7.81 1.22
N THR A 150 5.46 -8.31 2.45
CA THR A 150 4.20 -8.41 3.18
C THR A 150 4.29 -7.69 4.53
N PRO A 151 3.19 -7.12 5.07
CA PRO A 151 3.25 -6.32 6.28
C PRO A 151 3.83 -7.03 7.51
N ASP A 152 3.70 -8.35 7.60
CA ASP A 152 4.23 -9.20 8.68
C ASP A 152 5.74 -9.46 8.59
N GLN A 153 6.38 -9.07 7.49
CA GLN A 153 7.84 -9.07 7.29
C GLN A 153 8.50 -7.76 7.70
N ASN A 154 7.73 -6.73 8.11
CA ASN A 154 8.31 -5.45 8.47
C ASN A 154 9.41 -5.64 9.53
N GLU A 155 10.67 -5.34 9.17
CA GLU A 155 11.90 -5.59 9.95
C GLU A 155 11.90 -4.93 11.33
N ARG A 156 10.93 -4.03 11.59
CA ARG A 156 10.72 -3.41 12.90
C ARG A 156 10.02 -4.34 13.91
N LEU A 157 9.56 -5.51 13.48
CA LEU A 157 9.08 -6.61 14.33
C LEU A 157 10.19 -7.25 15.18
#